data_AF-A0A225SVV3-F1
#
_entry.id   AF-A0A225SVV3-F1
#
_cell.length_a   1.000
_cell.length_b   1.000
_cell.length_c   1.000
_cell.angle_alpha   90.00
_cell.angle_beta   90.00
_cell.angle_gamma   90.00
#
_symmetry.space_group_name_H-M   'P 1'
#
loop_
_entity.id
_entity.type
_entity.pdbx_description
1 polymer ?
#
loop_
_entity_poly.entity_id
_entity_poly.type
_entity_poly.pdbx_seq_one_letter_code
_entity_poly.pdbx_strand_id
1 'polypeptide(L)'
;MPLNATLTGSGWIVSIDTNGPRRAVTGNTVATAADVNGRIDVNSASPVQITIPDDSTGPWQGSEMVAAYQAGAGAVSFVAGSGVTLRSPSGVAAAVQYGTIAVQRVGPNEWALV
;
A
#
# COMPACT_ATOMS: atom_id res chain seq x y z
N MET A 1 26.40 0.24 -4.56
CA MET A 1 26.83 -1.06 -4.00
C MET A 1 26.26 -2.12 -4.93
N PRO A 2 27.05 -2.97 -5.58
CA PRO A 2 26.48 -3.95 -6.50
C PRO A 2 25.67 -4.98 -5.69
N LEU A 3 24.49 -5.34 -6.20
CA LEU A 3 23.70 -6.44 -5.67
C LEU A 3 24.39 -7.75 -6.10
N ASN A 4 24.96 -8.49 -5.15
CA ASN A 4 25.61 -9.78 -5.38
C ASN A 4 24.64 -10.92 -5.02
N ALA A 5 23.80 -11.33 -5.97
CA ALA A 5 23.02 -12.56 -5.82
C ALA A 5 23.87 -13.76 -6.29
N THR A 6 24.51 -14.46 -5.36
CA THR A 6 25.16 -15.74 -5.65
C THR A 6 24.14 -16.85 -5.45
N LEU A 7 23.67 -17.47 -6.54
CA LEU A 7 22.76 -18.60 -6.50
C LEU A 7 23.56 -19.88 -6.77
N THR A 8 23.71 -20.71 -5.74
CA THR A 8 24.46 -21.96 -5.83
C THR A 8 23.50 -23.14 -6.00
N GLY A 9 23.43 -23.70 -7.21
CA GLY A 9 22.66 -24.92 -7.53
C GLY A 9 22.02 -24.89 -8.93
N SER A 10 21.64 -26.06 -9.44
CA SER A 10 20.84 -26.17 -10.67
C SER A 10 19.36 -26.26 -10.30
N GLY A 11 18.53 -25.39 -10.88
CA GLY A 11 17.07 -25.35 -10.64
C GLY A 11 16.55 -24.06 -9.98
N TRP A 12 17.41 -23.07 -9.72
CA TRP A 12 16.96 -21.78 -9.22
C TRP A 12 16.29 -20.97 -10.33
N ILE A 13 14.96 -20.97 -10.35
CA ILE A 13 14.22 -19.91 -11.01
C ILE A 13 14.31 -18.71 -10.07
N VAL A 14 15.08 -17.68 -10.44
CA VAL A 14 14.90 -16.36 -9.85
C VAL A 14 13.61 -15.82 -10.42
N SER A 15 12.50 -16.06 -9.72
CA SER A 15 11.28 -15.33 -10.04
C SER A 15 11.50 -13.91 -9.57
N ILE A 16 11.98 -13.05 -10.47
CA ILE A 16 11.81 -11.61 -10.28
C ILE A 16 10.35 -11.39 -10.64
N ASP A 17 9.46 -11.39 -9.63
CA ASP A 17 8.13 -10.87 -9.85
C ASP A 17 8.30 -9.38 -10.22
N THR A 18 8.12 -9.10 -11.50
CA THR A 18 8.16 -7.74 -12.05
C THR A 18 6.92 -6.94 -11.65
N ASN A 19 5.92 -7.61 -11.10
CA ASN A 19 4.84 -6.97 -10.38
C ASN A 19 5.36 -6.54 -9.01
N GLY A 20 5.32 -5.24 -8.71
CA GLY A 20 5.60 -4.73 -7.35
C GLY A 20 4.75 -5.49 -6.30
N PRO A 21 5.16 -5.46 -5.02
CA PRO A 21 4.59 -6.33 -4.00
C PRO A 21 3.06 -6.17 -3.92
N ARG A 22 2.34 -7.31 -3.87
CA ARG A 22 0.86 -7.34 -3.81
C ARG A 22 0.38 -8.12 -2.61
N ARG A 23 -0.58 -7.57 -1.87
CA ARG A 23 -1.23 -8.21 -0.73
C ARG A 23 -2.75 -8.16 -0.89
N ALA A 24 -3.41 -9.31 -0.83
CA ALA A 24 -4.87 -9.39 -0.92
C ALA A 24 -5.54 -9.26 0.46
N VAL A 25 -6.63 -8.50 0.54
CA VAL A 25 -7.44 -8.34 1.77
C VAL A 25 -8.94 -8.32 1.45
N THR A 26 -9.75 -8.70 2.43
CA THR A 26 -11.23 -8.74 2.32
C THR A 26 -11.95 -7.89 3.38
N GLY A 27 -11.19 -7.23 4.26
CA GLY A 27 -11.70 -6.39 5.34
C GLY A 27 -10.72 -5.27 5.71
N ASN A 28 -11.08 -4.49 6.72
CA ASN A 28 -10.24 -3.41 7.25
C ASN A 28 -8.84 -3.92 7.59
N THR A 29 -7.82 -3.12 7.30
CA THR A 29 -6.43 -3.51 7.52
C THR A 29 -5.56 -2.30 7.83
N VAL A 30 -4.34 -2.59 8.25
CA VAL A 30 -3.27 -1.61 8.46
C VAL A 30 -2.22 -1.83 7.37
N ALA A 31 -1.73 -0.74 6.77
CA ALA A 31 -0.63 -0.81 5.82
C ALA A 31 0.66 -1.27 6.54
N THR A 32 1.42 -2.14 5.90
CA THR A 32 2.65 -2.73 6.47
C THR A 32 3.81 -2.63 5.50
N ALA A 33 4.97 -3.19 5.88
CA ALA A 33 6.18 -3.20 5.05
C ALA A 33 5.97 -3.91 3.72
N ALA A 34 5.02 -4.85 3.67
CA ALA A 34 4.69 -5.58 2.46
C ALA A 34 3.94 -4.73 1.42
N ASP A 35 3.40 -3.56 1.81
CA ASP A 35 2.65 -2.69 0.91
C ASP A 35 3.48 -1.51 0.40
N VAL A 36 4.70 -1.34 0.92
CA VAL A 36 5.63 -0.29 0.51
C VAL A 36 5.96 -0.43 -0.98
N ASN A 37 5.68 0.64 -1.73
CA ASN A 37 5.82 0.71 -3.19
C ASN A 37 5.09 -0.43 -3.91
N GLY A 38 4.01 -0.90 -3.29
CA GLY A 38 3.19 -2.01 -3.72
C GLY A 38 1.71 -1.66 -3.76
N ARG A 39 0.88 -2.71 -3.88
CA ARG A 39 -0.58 -2.58 -4.01
C ARG A 39 -1.32 -3.57 -3.13
N ILE A 40 -2.31 -3.07 -2.40
CA ILE A 40 -3.27 -3.88 -1.65
C ILE A 40 -4.47 -4.18 -2.56
N ASP A 41 -4.74 -5.45 -2.84
CA ASP A 41 -5.89 -5.90 -3.64
C ASP A 41 -7.08 -6.16 -2.71
N VAL A 42 -8.07 -5.28 -2.75
CA VAL A 42 -9.22 -5.32 -1.84
C VAL A 42 -10.42 -5.95 -2.53
N ASN A 43 -10.73 -7.19 -2.16
CA ASN A 43 -11.89 -7.91 -2.66
C ASN A 43 -12.96 -8.04 -1.57
N SER A 44 -13.73 -6.97 -1.37
CA SER A 44 -14.82 -6.94 -0.41
C SER A 44 -16.09 -6.35 -1.01
N ALA A 45 -17.25 -6.89 -0.63
CA ALA A 45 -18.55 -6.29 -0.93
C ALA A 45 -18.91 -5.16 0.04
N SER A 46 -18.24 -5.09 1.20
CA SER A 46 -18.44 -4.06 2.23
C SER A 46 -17.33 -3.00 2.15
N PRO A 47 -17.58 -1.76 2.62
CA PRO A 47 -16.55 -0.73 2.69
C PRO A 47 -15.33 -1.21 3.50
N VAL A 48 -14.13 -0.89 3.01
CA VAL A 48 -12.85 -1.25 3.63
C VAL A 48 -12.01 0.00 3.85
N GLN A 49 -11.51 0.14 5.07
CA GLN A 49 -10.57 1.18 5.46
C GLN A 49 -9.17 0.59 5.62
N ILE A 50 -8.20 1.22 4.98
CA ILE A 50 -6.77 0.91 5.08
C ILE A 50 -6.14 2.00 5.94
N THR A 51 -5.67 1.63 7.14
CA THR A 51 -5.05 2.58 8.07
C THR A 51 -3.57 2.73 7.75
N ILE A 52 -3.11 3.98 7.62
CA ILE A 52 -1.68 4.31 7.54
C ILE A 52 -1.15 4.52 8.98
N PRO A 53 -0.28 3.64 9.51
CA PRO A 53 0.35 3.82 10.82
C PRO A 53 1.38 4.97 10.82
N ASP A 54 1.69 5.48 12.01
CA ASP A 54 2.75 6.47 12.21
C ASP A 54 4.14 5.93 11.83
N ASP A 55 5.11 6.81 11.65
CA ASP A 55 6.49 6.47 11.28
C ASP A 55 7.27 5.72 12.37
N SER A 56 6.81 5.72 13.62
CA SER A 56 7.48 5.02 14.72
C SER A 56 7.07 3.54 14.81
N THR A 57 5.86 3.22 14.37
CA THR A 57 5.30 1.86 14.34
C THR A 57 5.26 1.28 12.92
N GLY A 58 5.26 2.15 11.91
CA GLY A 58 5.27 1.83 10.50
C GLY A 58 6.70 1.68 9.93
N PRO A 59 6.86 0.93 8.82
CA PRO A 59 8.17 0.64 8.23
C PRO A 59 8.57 1.69 7.17
N TRP A 60 8.27 2.96 7.39
CA TRP A 60 8.47 4.04 6.42
C TRP A 60 9.90 4.61 6.53
N GLN A 61 10.66 4.63 5.44
CA GLN A 61 12.07 5.04 5.43
C GLN A 61 12.35 6.23 4.47
N GLY A 62 11.37 6.71 3.72
CA GLY A 62 11.58 7.69 2.65
C GLY A 62 10.29 8.16 1.96
N SER A 63 10.28 8.14 0.62
CA SER A 63 9.14 8.58 -0.19
C SER A 63 8.28 7.39 -0.61
N GLU A 64 7.84 6.59 0.36
CA GLU A 64 7.04 5.41 0.06
C GLU A 64 5.66 5.75 -0.50
N MET A 65 5.17 4.84 -1.34
CA MET A 65 3.81 4.86 -1.85
C MET A 65 3.09 3.58 -1.41
N VAL A 66 1.80 3.70 -1.09
CA VAL A 66 0.91 2.55 -0.86
C VAL A 66 -0.29 2.71 -1.78
N ALA A 67 -0.50 1.75 -2.68
CA ALA A 67 -1.67 1.71 -3.55
C ALA A 67 -2.72 0.73 -3.04
N ALA A 68 -3.98 0.99 -3.36
CA ALA A 68 -5.10 0.10 -3.07
C ALA A 68 -5.98 -0.05 -4.31
N TYR A 69 -6.18 -1.28 -4.75
CA TYR A 69 -7.03 -1.65 -5.87
C TYR A 69 -8.36 -2.20 -5.36
N GLN A 70 -9.46 -1.61 -5.81
CA GLN A 70 -10.80 -2.03 -5.44
C GLN A 70 -11.28 -3.13 -6.39
N ALA A 71 -10.99 -4.39 -6.06
CA ALA A 71 -11.49 -5.55 -6.81
C ALA A 71 -12.99 -5.81 -6.53
N GLY A 72 -13.43 -5.57 -5.30
CA GLY A 72 -14.82 -5.74 -4.87
C GLY A 72 -15.69 -4.49 -5.05
N ALA A 73 -16.99 -4.61 -4.80
CA ALA A 73 -17.94 -3.49 -4.91
C ALA A 73 -17.88 -2.51 -3.72
N GLY A 74 -17.31 -2.94 -2.58
CA GLY A 74 -17.17 -2.12 -1.39
C GLY A 74 -16.17 -0.99 -1.58
N ALA A 75 -16.56 0.23 -1.18
CA ALA A 75 -15.71 1.41 -1.26
C ALA A 75 -14.41 1.22 -0.46
N VAL A 76 -13.27 1.43 -1.13
CA VAL A 76 -11.93 1.35 -0.51
C VAL A 76 -11.43 2.75 -0.20
N SER A 77 -10.98 3.00 1.02
CA SER A 77 -10.45 4.30 1.44
C SER A 77 -9.22 4.17 2.34
N PHE A 78 -8.37 5.21 2.32
CA PHE A 78 -7.28 5.34 3.28
C PHE A 78 -7.71 6.18 4.48
N VAL A 79 -7.24 5.81 5.66
CA VAL A 79 -7.44 6.58 6.89
C VAL A 79 -6.11 6.79 7.61
N ALA A 80 -5.96 7.97 8.21
CA ALA A 80 -4.81 8.27 9.05
C ALA A 80 -4.89 7.51 10.37
N GLY A 81 -3.81 6.83 10.74
CA GLY A 81 -3.62 6.33 12.10
C GLY A 81 -3.35 7.47 13.09
N SER A 82 -3.11 7.09 14.36
CA SER A 82 -2.79 8.05 15.41
C SER A 82 -1.54 8.86 15.06
N GLY A 83 -1.61 10.19 15.14
CA GLY A 83 -0.48 11.08 14.85
C GLY A 83 -0.14 11.26 13.37
N VAL A 84 -0.86 10.59 12.46
CA VAL A 84 -0.68 10.73 11.01
C VAL A 84 -1.59 11.82 10.44
N THR A 85 -1.08 12.59 9.49
CA THR A 85 -1.85 13.55 8.70
C THR A 85 -2.02 13.02 7.28
N LEU A 86 -3.26 12.84 6.85
CA LEU A 86 -3.60 12.48 5.46
C LEU A 86 -4.18 13.70 4.72
N ARG A 87 -3.44 14.20 3.72
CA ARG A 87 -3.84 15.31 2.86
C ARG A 87 -4.65 14.79 1.69
N SER A 88 -5.87 15.30 1.53
CA SER A 88 -6.72 15.03 0.38
C SER A 88 -7.45 16.31 -0.05
N PRO A 89 -6.97 17.02 -1.10
CA PRO A 89 -7.51 18.33 -1.47
C PRO A 89 -8.97 18.31 -1.93
N SER A 90 -9.49 17.15 -2.35
CA SER A 90 -10.89 16.93 -2.76
C SER A 90 -11.65 15.94 -1.86
N GLY A 91 -11.12 15.62 -0.68
CA GLY A 91 -11.62 14.55 0.20
C GLY A 91 -11.04 13.17 -0.16
N VAL A 92 -11.11 12.21 0.78
CA VAL A 92 -10.63 10.83 0.55
C VAL A 92 -11.60 10.15 -0.40
N ALA A 93 -11.34 10.25 -1.70
CA ALA A 93 -12.14 9.55 -2.70
C ALA A 93 -11.96 8.04 -2.51
N ALA A 94 -13.06 7.33 -2.37
CA ALA A 94 -13.04 5.89 -2.57
C ALA A 94 -12.75 5.60 -4.05
N ALA A 95 -12.01 4.52 -4.33
CA ALA A 95 -11.92 4.05 -5.71
C ALA A 95 -13.33 3.72 -6.26
N VAL A 96 -13.51 3.85 -7.58
CA VAL A 96 -14.62 3.15 -8.25
C VAL A 96 -14.21 1.68 -8.39
N GLN A 97 -15.17 0.75 -8.47
CA GLN A 97 -14.84 -0.66 -8.68
C GLN A 97 -13.90 -0.86 -9.89
N TYR A 98 -12.86 -1.68 -9.69
CA TYR A 98 -11.72 -1.89 -10.59
C TYR A 98 -10.80 -0.67 -10.79
N GLY A 99 -10.95 0.36 -9.96
CA GLY A 99 -10.04 1.49 -9.85
C GLY A 99 -8.94 1.28 -8.80
N THR A 100 -7.92 2.14 -8.86
CA THR A 100 -6.84 2.20 -7.87
C THR A 100 -6.76 3.60 -7.30
N ILE A 101 -6.61 3.72 -5.98
CA ILE A 101 -6.22 4.95 -5.28
C ILE A 101 -4.87 4.71 -4.62
N ALA A 102 -4.10 5.76 -4.36
CA ALA A 102 -2.84 5.61 -3.64
C ALA A 102 -2.56 6.79 -2.72
N VAL A 103 -1.66 6.56 -1.77
CA VAL A 103 -1.10 7.60 -0.92
C VAL A 103 0.41 7.56 -1.02
N GLN A 104 1.03 8.75 -1.03
CA GLN A 104 2.47 8.93 -1.03
C GLN A 104 2.89 9.67 0.23
N ARG A 105 3.95 9.21 0.88
CA ARG A 105 4.57 9.91 2.00
C ARG A 105 5.25 11.17 1.47
N VAL A 106 4.89 12.32 2.05
CA VAL A 106 5.42 13.65 1.68
C VAL A 106 6.25 14.28 2.80
N GLY A 107 6.19 13.71 4.01
CA GLY A 107 6.97 14.12 5.17
C GLY A 107 6.77 13.17 6.34
N PRO A 108 7.44 13.41 7.48
CA PRO A 108 7.24 12.61 8.69
C PRO A 108 5.78 12.61 9.14
N ASN A 109 5.19 11.42 9.28
CA ASN A 109 3.77 11.22 9.57
C ASN A 109 2.81 11.96 8.63
N GLU A 110 3.25 12.38 7.44
CA GLU A 110 2.46 13.17 6.50
C GLU A 110 2.37 12.47 5.15
N TRP A 111 1.14 12.24 4.70
CA TRP A 111 0.81 11.50 3.48
C TRP A 111 -0.16 12.30 2.62
N ALA A 112 -0.01 12.22 1.31
CA ALA A 112 -0.91 12.84 0.35
C ALA A 112 -1.56 11.78 -0.54
N LEU A 113 -2.86 11.90 -0.78
CA LEU A 113 -3.58 11.10 -1.77
C LEU A 113 -3.09 11.49 -3.19
N VAL A 114 -2.87 10.50 -4.05
CA VAL A 114 -2.40 10.65 -5.45
C VAL A 114 -3.25 9.87 -6.44
#